data_AF-A0A0J9WJ96-F1
#
_entry.id   AF-A0A0J9WJ96-F1
#
_cell.length_a   1.000
_cell.length_b   1.000
_cell.length_c   1.000
_cell.angle_alpha   90.00
_cell.angle_beta   90.00
_cell.angle_gamma   90.00
#
_symmetry.space_group_name_H-M   'P 1'
#
loop_
_entity.id
_entity.type
_entity.pdbx_description
1 polymer ?
#
loop_
_entity_poly.entity_id
_entity_poly.type
_entity_poly.pdbx_seq_one_letter_code
_entity_poly.pdbx_strand_id
1 'polypeptide(L)'
;MNNTARTKRCGLCGLPVEEPDPVHDGCERMDINRGSGALQRVLLFGFEPPKMKQEHARITRWAEAMIADGLSLCFAQGETKAEQELSRTSEVLRSIGRYLVSHYIVRENECMLRRASRITFVLRGQVKVTFSLFQGRKYVASVSNGQEQKPGNSSELFALGPGETAHVVHIAENHLGVVSLVVAHLDHAFQAEQVAGVWWRAIYIPCGRCLIMATNDGIKLRSLSPVSPCAFCTASRGPRYHQIAWPCPTHHIAIRWVGEPRSYPARMAPVILKESSIGISTYWEHTTMAIHSHDIDEKSLALYSRTGGDAAWIHTPFDDNEAITEIWRGSIGGNGDAMGLRTSKGREVFLGFVGAIPDLDWELASTPAMDNYRIYYDSMSSMGIGGLAFEDPSPVAQDFQPFDPTTIVPPMPDFRYCVEPFFFSSANLHNLSKITVC
;
A
#
# COMPACT_ATOMS: atom_id res chain seq x y z
N MET A 1 36.03 8.38 16.87
CA MET A 1 35.31 7.51 15.91
C MET A 1 34.09 8.26 15.44
N ASN A 2 34.07 8.64 14.16
CA ASN A 2 33.11 9.58 13.56
C ASN A 2 31.71 8.98 13.47
N ASN A 3 30.79 9.54 14.25
CA ASN A 3 29.37 9.25 14.17
C ASN A 3 28.76 10.15 13.09
N THR A 4 28.81 9.72 11.82
CA THR A 4 28.07 10.40 10.75
C THR A 4 26.58 10.17 10.96
N ALA A 5 25.95 11.07 11.72
CA ALA A 5 24.51 11.18 11.82
C ALA A 5 23.94 11.25 10.40
N ARG A 6 23.23 10.21 9.97
CA ARG A 6 22.50 10.20 8.70
C ARG A 6 21.38 11.21 8.81
N THR A 7 21.63 12.44 8.35
CA THR A 7 20.61 13.47 8.16
C THR A 7 19.51 12.92 7.26
N LYS A 8 18.31 12.72 7.81
CA LYS A 8 17.10 12.42 7.02
C LYS A 8 16.82 13.64 6.14
N ARG A 9 16.22 13.46 4.96
CA ARG A 9 15.99 14.55 4.01
C ARG A 9 14.52 14.61 3.60
N CYS A 10 13.99 15.82 3.40
CA CYS A 10 12.62 16.07 3.03
C CYS A 10 12.27 15.48 1.65
N GLY A 11 11.09 14.88 1.50
CA GLY A 11 10.58 14.37 0.22
C GLY A 11 10.22 15.45 -0.80
N LEU A 12 9.92 16.67 -0.34
CA LEU A 12 9.55 17.83 -1.16
C LEU A 12 10.77 18.52 -1.77
N CYS A 13 11.79 18.79 -0.95
CA CYS A 13 12.89 19.67 -1.30
C CYS A 13 14.26 19.04 -1.07
N GLY A 14 14.39 17.80 -0.58
CA GLY A 14 15.69 17.15 -0.37
C GLY A 14 16.59 17.77 0.71
N LEU A 15 16.12 18.77 1.46
CA LEU A 15 16.85 19.39 2.57
C LEU A 15 16.91 18.46 3.78
N PRO A 16 17.97 18.53 4.61
CA PRO A 16 18.03 17.81 5.88
C PRO A 16 16.84 18.17 6.79
N VAL A 17 16.19 17.16 7.37
CA VAL A 17 15.08 17.29 8.32
C VAL A 17 15.25 16.31 9.48
N GLU A 18 14.75 16.69 10.65
CA GLU A 18 14.78 15.85 11.86
C GLU A 18 13.76 14.70 11.76
N GLU A 19 12.60 14.99 11.16
CA GLU A 19 11.53 14.03 10.86
C GLU A 19 11.15 14.04 9.37
N PRO A 20 10.86 12.87 8.76
CA PRO A 20 10.48 12.76 7.37
C PRO A 20 9.01 13.17 7.17
N ASP A 21 8.68 14.40 7.53
CA ASP A 21 7.38 15.00 7.23
C ASP A 21 7.33 15.38 5.74
N PRO A 22 6.18 15.29 5.03
CA PRO A 22 6.09 15.63 3.63
C PRO A 22 6.49 17.08 3.34
N VAL A 23 6.26 17.99 4.31
CA VAL A 23 6.50 19.44 4.27
C VAL A 23 7.13 19.86 5.59
N HIS A 24 8.17 20.70 5.58
CA HIS A 24 8.78 21.28 6.78
C HIS A 24 9.02 22.78 6.58
N ASP A 25 9.29 23.52 7.64
CA ASP A 25 9.51 24.99 7.63
C ASP A 25 10.56 25.48 6.62
N GLY A 26 11.51 24.62 6.23
CA GLY A 26 12.50 24.91 5.19
C GLY A 26 11.90 24.95 3.78
N CYS A 27 10.79 24.26 3.53
CA CYS A 27 10.00 24.37 2.29
C CYS A 27 9.29 25.73 2.20
N GLU A 28 8.87 26.31 3.32
CA GLU A 28 8.19 27.61 3.35
C GLU A 28 9.13 28.78 3.00
N ARG A 29 10.41 28.66 3.40
CA ARG A 29 11.45 29.67 3.10
C ARG A 29 11.89 29.73 1.64
N MET A 30 11.51 28.76 0.79
CA MET A 30 11.82 28.76 -0.64
C MET A 30 10.78 29.48 -1.52
N ASP A 31 9.90 30.29 -0.92
CA ASP A 31 8.91 31.12 -1.62
C ASP A 31 7.94 30.31 -2.51
N ILE A 32 7.63 29.07 -2.09
CA ILE A 32 6.63 28.16 -2.71
C ILE A 32 5.19 28.74 -2.60
N ASN A 33 5.01 29.96 -2.08
CA ASN A 33 3.72 30.56 -1.74
C ASN A 33 2.80 30.90 -2.93
N ARG A 34 3.27 30.92 -4.18
CA ARG A 34 2.37 31.05 -5.36
C ARG A 34 1.93 29.71 -5.97
N GLY A 35 2.49 28.58 -5.50
CA GLY A 35 2.21 27.23 -5.99
C GLY A 35 1.89 26.19 -4.90
N SER A 36 1.92 26.57 -3.62
CA SER A 36 1.88 25.67 -2.46
C SER A 36 0.68 24.72 -2.48
N GLY A 37 -0.53 25.23 -2.70
CA GLY A 37 -1.72 24.39 -2.77
C GLY A 37 -1.72 23.43 -3.97
N ALA A 38 -1.10 23.79 -5.10
CA ALA A 38 -1.01 22.91 -6.27
C ALA A 38 0.05 21.82 -6.09
N LEU A 39 1.22 22.20 -5.58
CA LEU A 39 2.31 21.27 -5.29
C LEU A 39 1.94 20.29 -4.16
N GLN A 40 1.27 20.78 -3.10
CA GLN A 40 0.73 19.93 -2.03
C GLN A 40 -0.26 18.89 -2.57
N ARG A 41 -1.15 19.26 -3.50
CA ARG A 41 -2.08 18.28 -4.12
C ARG A 41 -1.37 17.20 -4.91
N VAL A 42 -0.32 17.56 -5.66
CA VAL A 42 0.46 16.62 -6.47
C VAL A 42 1.18 15.58 -5.60
N LEU A 43 1.61 16.01 -4.42
CA LEU A 43 2.40 15.20 -3.49
C LEU A 43 1.58 14.58 -2.37
N LEU A 44 0.29 14.94 -2.26
CA LEU A 44 -0.61 14.32 -1.32
C LEU A 44 -0.61 12.81 -1.54
N PHE A 45 -0.38 12.04 -0.51
CA PHE A 45 -0.39 10.59 -0.64
C PHE A 45 -1.82 10.07 -0.74
N GLY A 46 -2.09 9.27 -1.78
CA GLY A 46 -3.32 8.49 -1.86
C GLY A 46 -3.28 7.26 -0.96
N PHE A 47 -2.07 6.80 -0.63
CA PHE A 47 -1.78 5.66 0.25
C PHE A 47 -0.41 5.85 0.90
N GLU A 48 -0.14 5.13 1.98
CA GLU A 48 1.19 5.15 2.59
C GLU A 48 2.28 4.73 1.56
N PRO A 49 3.33 5.55 1.38
CA PRO A 49 4.44 5.23 0.47
C PRO A 49 5.18 3.97 0.92
N PRO A 50 5.68 3.14 -0.02
CA PRO A 50 6.67 2.15 0.34
C PRO A 50 7.86 2.87 0.99
N LYS A 51 8.38 2.32 2.10
CA LYS A 51 9.52 2.81 2.90
C LYS A 51 10.06 4.16 2.41
N MET A 52 9.62 5.27 3.02
CA MET A 52 9.97 6.64 2.60
C MET A 52 11.45 6.84 2.26
N LYS A 53 12.37 6.19 2.99
CA LYS A 53 13.82 6.21 2.70
C LYS A 53 14.19 5.64 1.33
N GLN A 54 13.57 4.54 0.91
CA GLN A 54 13.82 3.91 -0.38
C GLN A 54 13.28 4.78 -1.53
N GLU A 55 12.07 5.32 -1.36
CA GLU A 55 11.50 6.26 -2.34
C GLU A 55 12.32 7.53 -2.44
N HIS A 56 12.75 8.10 -1.30
CA HIS A 56 13.66 9.23 -1.29
C HIS A 56 14.97 8.91 -2.03
N ALA A 57 15.63 7.81 -1.68
CA ALA A 57 16.86 7.39 -2.35
C ALA A 57 16.68 7.13 -3.85
N ARG A 58 15.48 6.70 -4.28
CA ARG A 58 15.13 6.54 -5.69
C ARG A 58 15.01 7.89 -6.39
N ILE A 59 14.24 8.82 -5.81
CA ILE A 59 14.04 10.17 -6.34
C ILE A 59 15.38 10.92 -6.43
N THR A 60 16.19 10.86 -5.38
CA THR A 60 17.52 11.47 -5.36
C THR A 60 18.41 10.92 -6.46
N ARG A 61 18.51 9.59 -6.60
CA ARG A 61 19.33 8.96 -7.66
C ARG A 61 18.84 9.34 -9.07
N TRP A 62 17.53 9.40 -9.27
CA TRP A 62 16.96 9.86 -10.53
C TRP A 62 17.33 11.32 -10.81
N ALA A 63 17.15 12.22 -9.84
CA ALA A 63 17.48 13.62 -10.00
C ALA A 63 18.98 13.84 -10.26
N GLU A 64 19.86 13.15 -9.52
CA GLU A 64 21.31 13.17 -9.74
C GLU A 64 21.67 12.77 -11.18
N ALA A 65 21.03 11.73 -11.71
CA ALA A 65 21.25 11.29 -13.09
C ALA A 65 20.79 12.34 -14.09
N MET A 66 19.58 12.90 -13.94
CA MET A 66 19.06 13.92 -14.85
C MET A 66 19.89 15.21 -14.85
N ILE A 67 20.38 15.63 -13.67
CA ILE A 67 21.27 16.78 -13.56
C ILE A 67 22.60 16.48 -14.23
N ALA A 68 23.18 15.30 -13.99
CA ALA A 68 24.46 14.92 -14.60
C ALA A 68 24.36 14.85 -16.13
N ASP A 69 23.27 14.30 -16.66
CA ASP A 69 23.01 14.22 -18.10
C ASP A 69 22.83 15.62 -18.70
N GLY A 70 22.06 16.49 -18.04
CA GLY A 70 21.87 17.88 -18.45
C GLY A 70 23.17 18.68 -18.45
N LEU A 71 23.98 18.55 -17.39
CA LEU A 71 25.30 19.18 -17.31
C LEU A 71 26.25 18.64 -18.38
N SER A 72 26.26 17.33 -18.62
CA SER A 72 27.07 16.72 -19.68
C SER A 72 26.72 17.33 -21.04
N LEU A 73 25.43 17.44 -21.37
CA LEU A 73 24.96 18.07 -22.61
C LEU A 73 25.37 19.54 -22.71
N CYS A 74 25.20 20.32 -21.63
CA CYS A 74 25.62 21.73 -21.60
C CYS A 74 27.13 21.89 -21.82
N PHE A 75 27.95 21.11 -21.11
CA PHE A 75 29.41 21.19 -21.24
C PHE A 75 29.93 20.65 -22.57
N ALA A 76 29.23 19.69 -23.18
CA ALA A 76 29.57 19.19 -24.52
C ALA A 76 29.38 20.28 -25.60
N GLN A 77 28.48 21.24 -25.37
CA GLN A 77 28.25 22.40 -26.23
C GLN A 77 29.15 23.60 -25.88
N GLY A 78 30.03 23.47 -24.88
CA GLY A 78 30.93 24.54 -24.44
C GLY A 78 31.97 24.91 -25.49
N GLU A 79 32.38 26.18 -25.46
CA GLU A 79 33.36 26.75 -26.40
C GLU A 79 34.80 26.37 -26.03
N THR A 80 35.05 25.98 -24.78
CA THR A 80 36.39 25.64 -24.30
C THR A 80 36.65 24.13 -24.31
N LYS A 81 37.92 23.77 -24.53
CA LYS A 81 38.38 22.38 -24.42
C LYS A 81 38.13 21.79 -23.02
N ALA A 82 38.25 22.61 -21.98
CA ALA A 82 38.02 22.21 -20.60
C ALA A 82 36.55 21.81 -20.34
N GLU A 83 35.60 22.55 -20.90
CA GLU A 83 34.17 22.19 -20.81
C GLU A 83 33.91 20.86 -21.53
N GLN A 84 34.44 20.68 -22.73
CA GLN A 84 34.27 19.44 -23.48
C GLN A 84 34.91 18.23 -22.77
N GLU A 85 36.03 18.41 -22.08
CA GLU A 85 36.63 17.37 -21.22
C GLU A 85 35.76 17.09 -19.98
N LEU A 86 35.23 18.13 -19.33
CA LEU A 86 34.33 17.99 -18.18
C LEU A 86 33.04 17.24 -18.53
N SER A 87 32.52 17.43 -19.76
CA SER A 87 31.31 16.76 -20.26
C SER A 87 31.38 15.22 -20.23
N ARG A 88 32.60 14.67 -20.27
CA ARG A 88 32.88 13.22 -20.28
C ARG A 88 33.12 12.65 -18.88
N THR A 89 33.15 13.50 -17.84
CA THR A 89 33.54 13.10 -16.48
C THR A 89 32.30 12.83 -15.62
N SER A 90 31.61 11.72 -15.89
CA SER A 90 30.31 11.39 -15.27
C SER A 90 30.30 11.40 -13.74
N GLU A 91 31.40 11.03 -13.08
CA GLU A 91 31.50 11.01 -11.62
C GLU A 91 31.51 12.43 -11.01
N VAL A 92 32.27 13.36 -11.63
CA VAL A 92 32.32 14.77 -11.21
C VAL A 92 30.96 15.43 -11.42
N LEU A 93 30.31 15.18 -12.56
CA LEU A 93 28.98 15.73 -12.85
C LEU A 93 27.92 15.21 -11.89
N ARG A 94 27.94 13.92 -11.51
CA ARG A 94 27.07 13.39 -10.45
C ARG A 94 27.37 14.01 -9.09
N SER A 95 28.65 14.23 -8.77
CA SER A 95 29.03 14.88 -7.50
C SER A 95 28.51 16.31 -7.41
N ILE A 96 28.52 17.06 -8.51
CA ILE A 96 27.88 18.38 -8.60
C ILE A 96 26.35 18.23 -8.47
N GLY A 97 25.77 17.25 -9.16
CA GLY A 97 24.33 16.98 -9.15
C GLY A 97 23.76 16.80 -7.75
N ARG A 98 24.50 16.16 -6.83
CA ARG A 98 24.11 15.99 -5.42
C ARG A 98 23.73 17.28 -4.69
N TYR A 99 24.39 18.39 -5.02
CA TYR A 99 24.10 19.69 -4.40
C TYR A 99 22.89 20.39 -5.02
N LEU A 100 22.49 19.98 -6.23
CA LEU A 100 21.42 20.60 -7.01
C LEU A 100 20.10 19.81 -6.97
N VAL A 101 20.09 18.58 -6.42
CA VAL A 101 18.90 17.70 -6.35
C VAL A 101 17.66 18.44 -5.85
N SER A 102 17.79 19.14 -4.74
CA SER A 102 16.73 19.92 -4.10
C SER A 102 16.10 20.94 -5.04
N HIS A 103 16.93 21.77 -5.66
CA HIS A 103 16.49 22.81 -6.59
C HIS A 103 15.92 22.22 -7.88
N TYR A 104 16.53 21.14 -8.38
CA TYR A 104 16.06 20.45 -9.57
C TYR A 104 14.66 19.89 -9.38
N ILE A 105 14.40 19.19 -8.26
CA ILE A 105 13.08 18.60 -7.98
C ILE A 105 12.00 19.69 -7.88
N VAL A 106 12.28 20.78 -7.15
CA VAL A 106 11.33 21.90 -7.03
C VAL A 106 11.03 22.49 -8.41
N ARG A 107 12.08 22.78 -9.18
CA ARG A 107 11.95 23.36 -10.52
C ARG A 107 11.19 22.45 -11.47
N GLU A 108 11.49 21.15 -11.47
CA GLU A 108 10.83 20.16 -12.31
C GLU A 108 9.35 20.04 -11.97
N ASN A 109 9.02 19.95 -10.68
CA ASN A 109 7.63 19.94 -10.23
C ASN A 109 6.89 21.21 -10.71
N GLU A 110 7.46 22.41 -10.48
CA GLU A 110 6.86 23.69 -10.88
C GLU A 110 6.63 23.79 -12.40
N CYS A 111 7.61 23.38 -13.21
CA CYS A 111 7.50 23.43 -14.67
C CYS A 111 6.38 22.54 -15.23
N MET A 112 6.08 21.44 -14.53
CA MET A 112 5.05 20.50 -14.95
C MET A 112 3.66 20.81 -14.41
N LEU A 113 3.53 21.66 -13.39
CA LEU A 113 2.23 21.99 -12.81
C LEU A 113 1.28 22.58 -13.87
N ARG A 114 0.09 21.95 -13.95
CA ARG A 114 -1.08 22.47 -14.67
C ARG A 114 -2.26 22.62 -13.72
N ARG A 115 -3.36 23.17 -14.23
CA ARG A 115 -4.61 23.25 -13.48
C ARG A 115 -5.17 21.84 -13.27
N ALA A 116 -5.46 21.50 -12.01
CA ALA A 116 -6.21 20.30 -11.68
C ALA A 116 -7.55 20.29 -12.42
N SER A 117 -7.96 19.12 -12.88
CA SER A 117 -9.14 18.98 -13.73
C SER A 117 -9.91 17.70 -13.42
N ARG A 118 -11.18 17.69 -13.82
CA ARG A 118 -12.03 16.52 -13.80
C ARG A 118 -12.57 16.34 -15.21
N ILE A 119 -12.38 15.15 -15.75
CA ILE A 119 -12.89 14.77 -17.07
C ILE A 119 -13.74 13.53 -16.92
N THR A 120 -14.74 13.39 -17.76
CA THR A 120 -15.59 12.20 -17.80
C THR A 120 -15.35 11.42 -19.07
N PHE A 121 -15.45 10.11 -18.97
CA PHE A 121 -15.38 9.19 -20.11
C PHE A 121 -16.29 7.98 -19.88
N VAL A 122 -16.53 7.19 -20.91
CA VAL A 122 -17.33 5.96 -20.90
C VAL A 122 -16.52 4.78 -21.45
N LEU A 123 -16.91 3.55 -21.11
CA LEU A 123 -16.25 2.32 -21.60
C LEU A 123 -16.83 1.84 -22.93
N ARG A 124 -16.88 2.75 -23.90
CA ARG A 124 -17.46 2.49 -25.22
C ARG A 124 -16.62 3.13 -26.32
N GLY A 125 -16.47 2.42 -27.43
CA GLY A 125 -15.69 2.87 -28.58
C GLY A 125 -14.21 2.93 -28.25
N GLN A 126 -13.52 3.96 -28.75
CA GLN A 126 -12.10 4.17 -28.49
C GLN A 126 -11.91 4.98 -27.21
N VAL A 127 -11.04 4.51 -26.32
CA VAL A 127 -10.56 5.27 -25.17
C VAL A 127 -9.05 5.44 -25.30
N LYS A 128 -8.62 6.69 -25.21
CA LYS A 128 -7.20 7.07 -25.27
C LYS A 128 -6.70 7.39 -23.87
N VAL A 129 -5.43 7.09 -23.64
CA VAL A 129 -4.71 7.42 -22.41
C VAL A 129 -3.47 8.23 -22.75
N THR A 130 -3.16 9.24 -21.96
CA THR A 130 -1.87 9.93 -22.03
C THR A 130 -1.07 9.62 -20.78
N PHE A 131 0.25 9.78 -20.88
CA PHE A 131 1.14 9.55 -19.75
C PHE A 131 1.99 10.78 -19.47
N SER A 132 2.35 10.97 -18.21
CA SER A 132 3.34 11.94 -17.76
C SER A 132 4.46 11.22 -17.03
N LEU A 133 5.68 11.74 -17.19
CA LEU A 133 6.80 11.33 -16.34
C LEU A 133 6.82 12.29 -15.15
N PHE A 134 6.78 11.76 -13.94
CA PHE A 134 6.87 12.54 -12.70
C PHE A 134 7.87 11.88 -11.77
N GLN A 135 8.92 12.61 -11.38
CA GLN A 135 9.96 12.12 -10.47
C GLN A 135 10.53 10.75 -10.89
N GLY A 136 10.77 10.59 -12.20
CA GLY A 136 11.32 9.37 -12.79
C GLY A 136 10.35 8.18 -12.86
N ARG A 137 9.04 8.39 -12.68
CA ARG A 137 8.00 7.35 -12.84
C ARG A 137 6.96 7.77 -13.85
N LYS A 138 6.49 6.80 -14.64
CA LYS A 138 5.40 6.98 -15.60
C LYS A 138 4.07 6.89 -14.86
N TYR A 139 3.24 7.92 -15.02
CA TYR A 139 1.87 7.97 -14.50
C TYR A 139 0.88 8.16 -15.63
N VAL A 140 -0.35 7.70 -15.42
CA VAL A 140 -1.46 8.05 -16.28
C VAL A 140 -1.76 9.52 -16.08
N ALA A 141 -1.75 10.32 -17.15
CA ALA A 141 -2.03 11.74 -17.10
C ALA A 141 -3.51 12.02 -17.37
N SER A 142 -4.06 11.53 -18.47
CA SER A 142 -5.48 11.74 -18.82
C SER A 142 -6.08 10.52 -19.52
N VAL A 143 -7.42 10.43 -19.49
CA VAL A 143 -8.21 9.41 -20.18
C VAL A 143 -9.37 10.08 -20.91
N SER A 144 -9.62 9.78 -22.19
CA SER A 144 -10.72 10.40 -22.97
C SER A 144 -11.29 9.47 -24.05
N ASN A 145 -12.54 9.72 -24.48
CA ASN A 145 -13.19 9.01 -25.60
C ASN A 145 -12.92 9.62 -27.00
N GLY A 146 -12.01 10.59 -27.16
CA GLY A 146 -11.95 11.36 -28.42
C GLY A 146 -10.84 12.40 -28.50
N GLN A 147 -10.73 13.03 -29.69
CA GLN A 147 -9.52 13.62 -30.27
C GLN A 147 -8.67 14.49 -29.32
N GLU A 148 -7.36 14.23 -29.37
CA GLU A 148 -6.33 14.94 -28.64
C GLU A 148 -6.43 16.46 -28.85
N GLN A 149 -6.10 17.23 -27.79
CA GLN A 149 -5.74 18.64 -27.97
C GLN A 149 -4.35 18.81 -28.60
N LYS A 150 -3.51 17.76 -28.63
CA LYS A 150 -2.18 17.74 -29.26
C LYS A 150 -1.83 16.37 -29.85
N PRO A 151 -1.59 16.25 -31.16
CA PRO A 151 -1.15 15.02 -31.81
C PRO A 151 0.17 14.49 -31.22
N GLY A 152 0.20 13.24 -30.76
CA GLY A 152 1.44 12.47 -30.59
C GLY A 152 1.84 12.07 -29.16
N ASN A 153 1.06 12.41 -28.12
CA ASN A 153 1.37 12.03 -26.73
C ASN A 153 0.35 11.04 -26.11
N SER A 154 -0.70 10.66 -26.84
CA SER A 154 -1.63 9.62 -26.40
C SER A 154 -1.24 8.24 -26.94
N SER A 155 -1.37 7.24 -26.07
CA SER A 155 -1.43 5.83 -26.45
C SER A 155 -2.89 5.39 -26.42
N GLU A 156 -3.25 4.43 -27.27
CA GLU A 156 -4.55 3.81 -27.16
C GLU A 156 -4.62 3.00 -25.87
N LEU A 157 -5.66 3.23 -25.04
CA LEU A 157 -5.89 2.39 -23.86
C LEU A 157 -6.59 1.10 -24.28
N PHE A 158 -7.62 1.24 -25.12
CA PHE A 158 -8.29 0.16 -25.82
C PHE A 158 -9.16 0.74 -26.95
N ALA A 159 -9.43 -0.07 -27.97
CA ALA A 159 -10.46 0.18 -28.97
C ALA A 159 -11.43 -1.00 -29.02
N LEU A 160 -12.70 -0.70 -28.83
CA LEU A 160 -13.79 -1.67 -29.01
C LEU A 160 -14.39 -1.53 -30.39
N GLY A 161 -14.71 -2.67 -31.00
CA GLY A 161 -15.46 -2.73 -32.25
C GLY A 161 -16.87 -2.12 -32.13
N PRO A 162 -17.52 -1.80 -33.25
CA PRO A 162 -18.90 -1.33 -33.24
C PRO A 162 -19.84 -2.33 -32.56
N GLY A 163 -20.44 -1.93 -31.44
CA GLY A 163 -21.36 -2.78 -30.67
C GLY A 163 -20.73 -3.50 -29.46
N GLU A 164 -19.40 -3.50 -29.35
CA GLU A 164 -18.69 -4.02 -28.19
C GLU A 164 -18.70 -3.01 -27.03
N THR A 165 -18.80 -3.53 -25.81
CA THR A 165 -18.71 -2.76 -24.58
C THR A 165 -17.76 -3.44 -23.62
N ALA A 166 -16.81 -2.68 -23.07
CA ALA A 166 -16.06 -3.12 -21.93
C ALA A 166 -16.84 -2.81 -20.66
N HIS A 167 -16.59 -3.60 -19.63
CA HIS A 167 -17.41 -3.58 -18.42
C HIS A 167 -16.61 -3.28 -17.17
N VAL A 168 -15.28 -3.43 -17.21
CA VAL A 168 -14.42 -3.23 -16.06
C VAL A 168 -13.22 -2.38 -16.43
N VAL A 169 -12.85 -1.46 -15.53
CA VAL A 169 -11.55 -0.79 -15.52
C VAL A 169 -10.78 -1.22 -14.29
N HIS A 170 -9.67 -1.91 -14.48
CA HIS A 170 -8.68 -2.16 -13.45
C HIS A 170 -7.72 -0.96 -13.38
N ILE A 171 -7.44 -0.52 -12.16
CA ILE A 171 -6.68 0.70 -11.87
C ILE A 171 -5.51 0.28 -11.02
N ALA A 172 -4.30 0.36 -11.56
CA ALA A 172 -3.08 0.24 -10.78
C ALA A 172 -2.68 1.63 -10.27
N GLU A 173 -2.47 1.76 -8.97
CA GLU A 173 -2.12 3.01 -8.32
C GLU A 173 -1.07 2.79 -7.23
N ASN A 174 -0.19 3.77 -7.05
CA ASN A 174 0.75 3.83 -5.94
C ASN A 174 0.40 4.99 -5.00
N HIS A 175 1.24 5.23 -4.00
CA HIS A 175 1.08 6.32 -3.05
C HIS A 175 0.90 7.71 -3.67
N LEU A 176 1.35 7.95 -4.91
CA LEU A 176 1.22 9.24 -5.60
C LEU A 176 0.09 9.28 -6.64
N GLY A 177 -0.41 8.17 -7.15
CA GLY A 177 -1.49 8.19 -8.15
C GLY A 177 -1.52 6.99 -9.08
N VAL A 178 -2.30 7.12 -10.14
CA VAL A 178 -2.58 6.03 -11.09
C VAL A 178 -1.38 5.82 -12.02
N VAL A 179 -0.84 4.61 -12.02
CA VAL A 179 0.33 4.22 -12.82
C VAL A 179 -0.05 3.39 -14.05
N SER A 180 -1.17 2.67 -14.00
CA SER A 180 -1.67 1.90 -15.15
C SER A 180 -3.19 1.74 -15.10
N LEU A 181 -3.77 1.55 -16.28
CA LEU A 181 -5.18 1.22 -16.47
C LEU A 181 -5.26 0.01 -17.39
N VAL A 182 -6.13 -0.94 -17.06
CA VAL A 182 -6.45 -2.08 -17.92
C VAL A 182 -7.95 -2.17 -18.04
N VAL A 183 -8.45 -2.31 -19.26
CA VAL A 183 -9.88 -2.41 -19.53
C VAL A 183 -10.21 -3.81 -20.00
N ALA A 184 -11.25 -4.38 -19.41
CA ALA A 184 -11.60 -5.79 -19.60
C ALA A 184 -13.12 -5.98 -19.72
N HIS A 185 -13.49 -7.12 -20.31
CA HIS A 185 -14.85 -7.66 -20.21
C HIS A 185 -15.08 -8.31 -18.84
N LEU A 186 -16.33 -8.49 -18.42
CA LEU A 186 -16.66 -9.10 -17.11
C LEU A 186 -16.09 -10.51 -16.98
N ASP A 187 -16.11 -11.28 -18.07
CA ASP A 187 -15.73 -12.69 -18.07
C ASP A 187 -14.22 -12.89 -18.25
N HIS A 188 -13.45 -11.80 -18.39
CA HIS A 188 -12.01 -11.89 -18.57
C HIS A 188 -11.30 -11.82 -17.21
N ALA A 189 -10.69 -12.94 -16.81
CA ALA A 189 -9.85 -13.01 -15.64
C ALA A 189 -8.55 -12.23 -15.88
N PHE A 190 -8.49 -10.98 -15.41
CA PHE A 190 -7.26 -10.20 -15.43
C PHE A 190 -6.35 -10.61 -14.27
N GLN A 191 -5.14 -11.04 -14.60
CA GLN A 191 -4.09 -11.38 -13.64
C GLN A 191 -2.93 -10.40 -13.80
N ALA A 192 -2.40 -9.93 -12.68
CA ALA A 192 -1.16 -9.15 -12.65
C ALA A 192 -0.34 -9.56 -11.44
N GLU A 193 0.98 -9.57 -11.62
CA GLU A 193 1.91 -9.82 -10.54
C GLU A 193 1.80 -8.76 -9.45
N GLN A 194 2.01 -9.16 -8.20
CA GLN A 194 2.10 -8.24 -7.08
C GLN A 194 3.36 -7.39 -7.22
N VAL A 195 3.19 -6.08 -7.33
CA VAL A 195 4.31 -5.13 -7.35
C VAL A 195 4.32 -4.34 -6.05
N ALA A 196 5.45 -4.33 -5.36
CA ALA A 196 5.60 -3.60 -4.10
C ALA A 196 5.26 -2.11 -4.27
N GLY A 197 4.36 -1.61 -3.42
CA GLY A 197 3.92 -0.21 -3.47
C GLY A 197 2.89 0.11 -4.56
N VAL A 198 2.34 -0.90 -5.22
CA VAL A 198 1.25 -0.77 -6.20
C VAL A 198 0.04 -1.58 -5.73
N TRP A 199 -1.15 -0.98 -5.85
CA TRP A 199 -2.42 -1.62 -5.57
C TRP A 199 -3.37 -1.49 -6.76
N TRP A 200 -4.29 -2.43 -6.86
CA TRP A 200 -5.26 -2.60 -7.92
C TRP A 200 -6.68 -2.39 -7.39
N ARG A 201 -7.43 -1.50 -8.02
CA ARG A 201 -8.89 -1.36 -7.86
C ARG A 201 -9.60 -1.78 -9.14
N ALA A 202 -10.88 -2.11 -9.06
CA ALA A 202 -11.67 -2.44 -10.25
C ALA A 202 -13.01 -1.71 -10.25
N ILE A 203 -13.23 -0.84 -11.23
CA ILE A 203 -14.52 -0.17 -11.42
C ILE A 203 -15.37 -0.98 -12.40
N TYR A 204 -16.49 -1.49 -11.91
CA TYR A 204 -17.46 -2.23 -12.70
C TYR A 204 -18.55 -1.29 -13.22
N ILE A 205 -18.63 -1.21 -14.55
CA ILE A 205 -19.64 -0.53 -15.34
C ILE A 205 -20.27 -1.52 -16.33
N PRO A 206 -21.07 -2.50 -15.86
CA PRO A 206 -21.70 -3.50 -16.74
C PRO A 206 -22.49 -2.88 -17.90
N CYS A 207 -23.10 -1.71 -17.68
CA CYS A 207 -23.86 -0.97 -18.70
C CYS A 207 -23.00 -0.48 -19.89
N GLY A 208 -21.67 -0.38 -19.76
CA GLY A 208 -20.72 0.25 -20.71
C GLY A 208 -20.90 1.77 -20.94
N ARG A 209 -22.06 2.32 -20.57
CA ARG A 209 -22.54 3.68 -20.91
C ARG A 209 -22.43 4.69 -19.77
N CYS A 210 -22.16 4.23 -18.55
CA CYS A 210 -22.20 5.05 -17.37
C CYS A 210 -20.88 5.84 -17.28
N LEU A 211 -20.99 7.12 -16.92
CA LEU A 211 -19.84 8.02 -16.89
C LEU A 211 -18.88 7.63 -15.77
N ILE A 212 -17.59 7.66 -16.07
CA ILE A 212 -16.50 7.54 -15.11
C ILE A 212 -15.82 8.89 -15.04
N MET A 213 -15.71 9.45 -13.84
CA MET A 213 -14.97 10.68 -13.57
C MET A 213 -13.51 10.34 -13.27
N ALA A 214 -12.62 10.91 -14.05
CA ALA A 214 -11.18 10.91 -13.88
C ALA A 214 -10.74 12.25 -13.24
N THR A 215 -10.14 12.19 -12.05
CA THR A 215 -9.66 13.39 -11.34
C THR A 215 -8.14 13.51 -11.46
N ASN A 216 -7.66 14.61 -12.04
CA ASN A 216 -6.25 14.90 -12.29
C ASN A 216 -5.75 16.04 -11.39
N ASP A 217 -4.53 15.93 -10.85
CA ASP A 217 -3.93 16.90 -9.92
C ASP A 217 -3.20 18.08 -10.59
N GLY A 218 -3.11 18.08 -11.91
CA GLY A 218 -2.32 18.99 -12.74
C GLY A 218 -1.16 18.30 -13.46
N ILE A 219 -0.78 17.08 -13.06
CA ILE A 219 0.32 16.31 -13.65
C ILE A 219 -0.13 14.90 -14.00
N LYS A 220 -0.88 14.26 -13.10
CA LYS A 220 -1.26 12.86 -13.16
C LYS A 220 -2.68 12.63 -12.66
N LEU A 221 -3.23 11.50 -13.07
CA LEU A 221 -4.52 11.00 -12.64
C LEU A 221 -4.39 10.48 -11.20
N ARG A 222 -5.30 10.95 -10.34
CA ARG A 222 -5.32 10.64 -8.90
C ARG A 222 -6.35 9.58 -8.54
N SER A 223 -7.49 9.62 -9.21
CA SER A 223 -8.57 8.69 -8.92
C SER A 223 -9.51 8.58 -10.12
N LEU A 224 -10.17 7.43 -10.21
CA LEU A 224 -11.32 7.23 -11.05
C LEU A 224 -12.50 6.86 -10.16
N SER A 225 -13.68 7.38 -10.48
CA SER A 225 -14.90 7.07 -9.76
C SER A 225 -16.11 7.08 -10.68
N PRO A 226 -17.06 6.15 -10.55
CA PRO A 226 -18.33 6.22 -11.27
C PRO A 226 -19.10 7.49 -10.95
N VAL A 227 -19.72 8.11 -11.96
CA VAL A 227 -20.65 9.22 -11.79
C VAL A 227 -22.07 8.68 -11.91
N SER A 228 -22.86 8.84 -10.85
CA SER A 228 -24.30 8.51 -10.81
C SER A 228 -24.65 7.22 -11.58
N PRO A 229 -24.16 6.05 -11.12
CA PRO A 229 -24.36 4.79 -11.83
C PRO A 229 -25.87 4.53 -12.06
N CYS A 230 -26.21 4.02 -13.24
CA CYS A 230 -27.60 3.67 -13.54
C CYS A 230 -28.07 2.49 -12.67
N ALA A 231 -29.38 2.31 -12.54
CA ALA A 231 -29.98 1.25 -11.73
C ALA A 231 -29.42 -0.15 -12.04
N PHE A 232 -29.17 -0.45 -13.33
CA PHE A 232 -28.55 -1.70 -13.75
C PHE A 232 -27.13 -1.89 -13.18
N CYS A 233 -26.28 -0.86 -13.26
CA CYS A 233 -24.95 -0.89 -12.68
C CYS A 233 -24.97 -0.94 -11.16
N THR A 234 -25.97 -0.31 -10.52
CA THR A 234 -26.12 -0.36 -9.07
C THR A 234 -26.58 -1.73 -8.59
N ALA A 235 -27.51 -2.37 -9.29
CA ALA A 235 -27.99 -3.72 -8.97
C ALA A 235 -26.96 -4.82 -9.28
N SER A 236 -26.13 -4.61 -10.32
CA SER A 236 -25.08 -5.56 -10.73
C SER A 236 -23.76 -5.35 -9.99
N ARG A 237 -23.60 -4.22 -9.28
CA ARG A 237 -22.54 -4.09 -8.29
C ARG A 237 -22.92 -5.06 -7.19
N GLY A 238 -22.15 -6.13 -7.06
CA GLY A 238 -22.11 -6.86 -5.81
C GLY A 238 -21.79 -5.90 -4.64
N PRO A 239 -21.64 -6.43 -3.42
CA PRO A 239 -21.13 -5.67 -2.28
C PRO A 239 -19.97 -4.73 -2.65
N ARG A 240 -19.82 -3.59 -1.95
CA ARG A 240 -18.95 -2.45 -2.32
C ARG A 240 -17.44 -2.75 -2.41
N TYR A 241 -17.05 -4.03 -2.35
CA TYR A 241 -15.69 -4.58 -2.53
C TYR A 241 -14.96 -4.03 -3.76
N HIS A 242 -15.70 -3.62 -4.78
CA HIS A 242 -15.16 -3.08 -6.02
C HIS A 242 -14.40 -1.74 -5.88
N GLN A 243 -14.51 -1.04 -4.75
CA GLN A 243 -13.73 0.17 -4.47
C GLN A 243 -12.47 -0.08 -3.62
N ILE A 244 -12.28 -1.30 -3.15
CA ILE A 244 -11.17 -1.68 -2.30
C ILE A 244 -9.92 -1.89 -3.16
N ALA A 245 -8.79 -1.34 -2.73
CA ALA A 245 -7.51 -1.56 -3.39
C ALA A 245 -6.85 -2.85 -2.88
N TRP A 246 -6.40 -3.70 -3.80
CA TRP A 246 -5.81 -5.02 -3.53
C TRP A 246 -4.38 -5.09 -4.07
N PRO A 247 -3.49 -5.91 -3.49
CA PRO A 247 -2.12 -6.07 -4.00
C PRO A 247 -2.07 -6.72 -5.40
N CYS A 248 -3.10 -7.47 -5.77
CA CYS A 248 -3.28 -8.10 -7.08
C CYS A 248 -4.72 -7.88 -7.57
N PRO A 249 -4.97 -7.89 -8.88
CA PRO A 249 -6.33 -7.72 -9.40
C PRO A 249 -7.20 -8.92 -9.01
N THR A 250 -8.15 -8.71 -8.11
CA THR A 250 -9.09 -9.76 -7.68
C THR A 250 -10.29 -9.77 -8.61
N HIS A 251 -10.40 -10.74 -9.51
CA HIS A 251 -11.62 -10.92 -10.31
C HIS A 251 -12.46 -12.15 -9.95
N HIS A 252 -11.91 -13.17 -9.28
CA HIS A 252 -12.68 -14.40 -8.99
C HIS A 252 -12.30 -15.10 -7.69
N ILE A 253 -11.75 -14.38 -6.71
CA ILE A 253 -11.48 -14.97 -5.40
C ILE A 253 -12.79 -14.97 -4.61
N ALA A 254 -13.18 -16.12 -4.07
CA ALA A 254 -14.30 -16.24 -3.13
C ALA A 254 -13.89 -15.60 -1.81
N ILE A 255 -13.96 -14.27 -1.76
CA ILE A 255 -13.50 -13.52 -0.60
C ILE A 255 -14.58 -13.58 0.48
N ARG A 256 -14.31 -14.38 1.53
CA ARG A 256 -15.09 -14.30 2.77
C ARG A 256 -14.60 -13.12 3.58
N TRP A 257 -15.51 -12.23 3.92
CA TRP A 257 -15.29 -11.20 4.91
C TRP A 257 -15.73 -11.71 6.26
N VAL A 258 -14.91 -11.50 7.27
CA VAL A 258 -15.32 -11.84 8.63
C VAL A 258 -15.85 -10.57 9.31
N GLY A 259 -17.16 -10.56 9.54
CA GLY A 259 -17.94 -9.42 10.03
C GLY A 259 -18.43 -8.47 8.94
N GLU A 260 -19.47 -7.69 9.25
CA GLU A 260 -19.81 -6.52 8.45
C GLU A 260 -18.86 -5.37 8.79
N PRO A 261 -18.05 -4.89 7.83
CA PRO A 261 -17.20 -3.73 8.11
C PRO A 261 -18.09 -2.50 8.30
N ARG A 262 -17.94 -1.81 9.45
CA ARG A 262 -18.57 -0.49 9.70
C ARG A 262 -18.30 0.51 8.58
N SER A 263 -17.12 0.38 7.95
CA SER A 263 -16.71 1.07 6.72
C SER A 263 -15.85 0.13 5.88
N TYR A 264 -16.13 0.03 4.58
CA TYR A 264 -15.30 -0.78 3.67
C TYR A 264 -13.85 -0.27 3.67
N PRO A 265 -12.85 -1.17 3.78
CA PRO A 265 -11.44 -0.80 3.75
C PRO A 265 -11.08 -0.04 2.48
N ALA A 266 -10.25 0.99 2.60
CA ALA A 266 -9.70 1.66 1.42
C ALA A 266 -8.70 0.76 0.67
N ARG A 267 -8.01 -0.13 1.40
CA ARG A 267 -6.92 -0.97 0.91
C ARG A 267 -6.69 -2.20 1.79
N MET A 268 -6.50 -3.34 1.13
CA MET A 268 -6.11 -4.58 1.78
C MET A 268 -4.62 -4.88 1.55
N ALA A 269 -3.94 -5.34 2.59
CA ALA A 269 -2.58 -5.86 2.51
C ALA A 269 -2.58 -7.39 2.65
N PRO A 270 -1.77 -8.12 1.87
CA PRO A 270 -1.69 -9.56 1.96
C PRO A 270 -0.73 -10.01 3.07
N VAL A 271 -1.07 -11.11 3.72
CA VAL A 271 -0.20 -11.96 4.52
C VAL A 271 -0.16 -13.30 3.79
N ILE A 272 1.02 -13.69 3.33
CA ILE A 272 1.21 -14.94 2.58
C ILE A 272 1.78 -15.96 3.56
N LEU A 273 1.00 -16.99 3.86
CA LEU A 273 1.42 -18.13 4.64
C LEU A 273 1.96 -19.20 3.70
N LYS A 274 3.20 -19.63 3.90
CA LYS A 274 3.85 -20.68 3.11
C LYS A 274 4.25 -21.84 4.01
N GLU A 275 4.56 -22.98 3.41
CA GLU A 275 5.20 -24.08 4.12
C GLU A 275 6.56 -23.66 4.73
N SER A 276 7.28 -22.74 4.08
CA SER A 276 8.52 -22.14 4.57
C SER A 276 8.34 -21.03 5.62
N SER A 277 7.12 -20.76 6.07
CA SER A 277 6.88 -19.74 7.09
C SER A 277 7.47 -20.17 8.44
N ILE A 278 8.36 -19.36 9.00
CA ILE A 278 9.05 -19.62 10.28
C ILE A 278 8.42 -18.85 11.46
N GLY A 279 7.36 -18.11 11.21
CA GLY A 279 6.67 -17.35 12.24
C GLY A 279 5.76 -16.28 11.70
N ILE A 280 5.02 -15.64 12.60
CA ILE A 280 4.17 -14.49 12.29
C ILE A 280 4.51 -13.35 13.24
N SER A 281 4.44 -12.12 12.76
CA SER A 281 4.56 -10.92 13.59
C SER A 281 3.35 -10.03 13.46
N THR A 282 2.96 -9.41 14.57
CA THR A 282 1.91 -8.40 14.63
C THR A 282 2.48 -7.07 15.11
N TYR A 283 2.09 -5.99 14.45
CA TYR A 283 2.37 -4.63 14.92
C TYR A 283 1.21 -4.19 15.79
N TRP A 284 1.49 -3.98 17.07
CA TRP A 284 0.52 -3.57 18.08
C TRP A 284 0.73 -2.11 18.44
N GLU A 285 -0.33 -1.32 18.38
CA GLU A 285 -0.37 0.09 18.78
C GLU A 285 -1.77 0.35 19.36
N HIS A 286 -1.96 -0.02 20.63
CA HIS A 286 -3.26 -0.13 21.33
C HIS A 286 -4.27 -1.13 20.72
N THR A 287 -4.05 -1.56 19.48
CA THR A 287 -4.77 -2.58 18.72
C THR A 287 -3.85 -3.19 17.66
N THR A 288 -4.24 -4.30 17.04
CA THR A 288 -3.48 -4.90 15.94
C THR A 288 -3.60 -4.02 14.69
N MET A 289 -2.49 -3.50 14.20
CA MET A 289 -2.41 -2.55 13.09
C MET A 289 -1.76 -3.12 11.83
N ALA A 290 -0.95 -4.18 11.97
CA ALA A 290 -0.39 -4.91 10.83
C ALA A 290 -0.07 -6.36 11.22
N ILE A 291 -0.05 -7.23 10.21
CA ILE A 291 0.33 -8.64 10.34
C ILE A 291 1.36 -8.92 9.26
N HIS A 292 2.38 -9.71 9.59
CA HIS A 292 3.43 -10.14 8.66
C HIS A 292 3.80 -11.60 8.90
N SER A 293 3.94 -12.37 7.82
CA SER A 293 4.47 -13.74 7.88
C SER A 293 5.96 -13.71 7.57
N HIS A 294 6.76 -14.34 8.41
CA HIS A 294 8.20 -14.48 8.22
C HIS A 294 8.50 -15.75 7.44
N ASP A 295 9.37 -15.62 6.44
CA ASP A 295 9.84 -16.73 5.60
C ASP A 295 11.31 -17.01 5.90
N ILE A 296 11.76 -18.27 5.79
CA ILE A 296 13.17 -18.64 6.00
C ILE A 296 14.15 -17.87 5.10
N ASP A 297 13.71 -17.48 3.90
CA ASP A 297 14.50 -16.70 2.95
C ASP A 297 14.42 -15.18 3.18
N GLU A 298 13.68 -14.73 4.19
CA GLU A 298 13.51 -13.32 4.49
C GLU A 298 14.80 -12.70 5.06
N LYS A 299 15.43 -11.84 4.27
CA LYS A 299 16.68 -11.13 4.66
C LYS A 299 16.45 -9.72 5.20
N SER A 300 15.22 -9.21 5.16
CA SER A 300 14.93 -7.80 5.36
C SER A 300 14.22 -7.54 6.69
N LEU A 301 14.93 -6.95 7.66
CA LEU A 301 14.33 -6.47 8.92
C LEU A 301 13.55 -5.14 8.78
N ALA A 302 13.38 -4.64 7.57
CA ALA A 302 12.86 -3.30 7.37
C ALA A 302 11.34 -3.17 7.68
N LEU A 303 10.64 -4.27 7.94
CA LEU A 303 9.29 -4.24 8.54
C LEU A 303 9.30 -3.57 9.93
N TYR A 304 10.30 -3.89 10.75
CA TYR A 304 10.48 -3.35 12.11
C TYR A 304 10.87 -1.86 12.14
N SER A 305 11.01 -1.22 10.97
CA SER A 305 11.26 0.23 10.91
C SER A 305 10.03 1.08 11.22
N ARG A 306 8.83 0.48 11.25
CA ARG A 306 7.63 1.13 11.75
C ARG A 306 7.71 1.19 13.27
N THR A 307 7.79 2.39 13.82
CA THR A 307 7.91 2.67 15.24
C THR A 307 6.89 3.74 15.63
N GLY A 308 6.03 3.45 16.59
CA GLY A 308 5.16 4.42 17.28
C GLY A 308 5.61 4.54 18.74
N GLY A 309 5.24 5.62 19.42
CA GLY A 309 5.66 5.89 20.80
C GLY A 309 5.31 4.76 21.77
N ASP A 310 4.12 4.17 21.62
CA ASP A 310 3.59 3.07 22.44
C ASP A 310 3.37 1.78 21.60
N ALA A 311 4.10 1.62 20.51
CA ALA A 311 3.91 0.52 19.58
C ALA A 311 5.01 -0.53 19.66
N ALA A 312 4.65 -1.80 19.47
CA ALA A 312 5.60 -2.91 19.48
C ALA A 312 5.29 -3.89 18.35
N TRP A 313 6.34 -4.50 17.82
CA TRP A 313 6.22 -5.71 17.02
C TRP A 313 6.33 -6.92 17.94
N ILE A 314 5.31 -7.78 17.92
CA ILE A 314 5.31 -9.05 18.64
C ILE A 314 5.64 -10.14 17.62
N HIS A 315 6.68 -10.94 17.88
CA HIS A 315 7.06 -12.05 17.02
C HIS A 315 6.68 -13.38 17.67
N THR A 316 5.92 -14.18 16.93
CA THR A 316 5.53 -15.54 17.29
C THR A 316 6.26 -16.50 16.36
N PRO A 317 7.40 -17.07 16.79
CA PRO A 317 8.15 -18.03 15.98
C PRO A 317 7.38 -19.35 15.89
N PHE A 318 7.52 -20.02 14.74
CA PHE A 318 7.03 -21.37 14.52
C PHE A 318 8.17 -22.37 14.73
N ASP A 319 7.84 -23.52 15.33
CA ASP A 319 8.76 -24.64 15.39
C ASP A 319 8.93 -25.29 14.01
N ASP A 320 9.94 -26.14 13.85
CA ASP A 320 10.12 -26.95 12.64
C ASP A 320 8.84 -27.73 12.29
N ASN A 321 8.39 -27.61 11.04
CA ASN A 321 7.16 -28.21 10.50
C ASN A 321 5.87 -27.79 11.23
N GLU A 322 5.87 -26.65 11.93
CA GLU A 322 4.65 -26.08 12.50
C GLU A 322 4.01 -25.11 11.49
N ALA A 323 2.74 -25.34 11.18
CA ALA A 323 1.96 -24.51 10.26
C ALA A 323 0.65 -24.08 10.89
N ILE A 324 0.10 -22.94 10.47
CA ILE A 324 -1.24 -22.49 10.88
C ILE A 324 -2.28 -23.39 10.20
N THR A 325 -3.11 -24.07 10.98
CA THR A 325 -4.19 -24.93 10.50
C THR A 325 -5.54 -24.25 10.58
N GLU A 326 -5.71 -23.31 11.52
CA GLU A 326 -6.98 -22.61 11.72
C GLU A 326 -6.75 -21.15 12.09
N ILE A 327 -7.62 -20.30 11.57
CA ILE A 327 -7.66 -18.87 11.86
C ILE A 327 -9.06 -18.56 12.36
N TRP A 328 -9.13 -17.91 13.51
CA TRP A 328 -10.37 -17.55 14.17
C TRP A 328 -10.44 -16.04 14.40
N ARG A 329 -11.65 -15.53 14.52
CA ARG A 329 -11.92 -14.15 14.89
C ARG A 329 -12.70 -14.11 16.19
N GLY A 330 -12.22 -13.32 17.14
CA GLY A 330 -12.93 -13.01 18.36
C GLY A 330 -13.67 -11.69 18.20
N SER A 331 -14.93 -11.64 18.62
CA SER A 331 -15.75 -10.44 18.55
C SER A 331 -16.64 -10.23 19.77
N ILE A 332 -16.91 -8.97 20.12
CA ILE A 332 -17.94 -8.59 21.10
C ILE A 332 -19.02 -7.78 20.38
N GLY A 333 -20.27 -8.28 20.42
CA GLY A 333 -21.42 -7.58 19.82
C GLY A 333 -21.23 -7.27 18.33
N GLY A 334 -20.57 -8.16 17.59
CA GLY A 334 -20.29 -8.03 16.16
C GLY A 334 -19.08 -7.17 15.79
N ASN A 335 -18.39 -6.56 16.75
CA ASN A 335 -17.12 -5.85 16.52
C ASN A 335 -15.95 -6.82 16.74
N GLY A 336 -15.09 -6.98 15.73
CA GLY A 336 -13.93 -7.86 15.83
C GLY A 336 -12.80 -7.19 16.61
N ASP A 337 -12.36 -7.83 17.69
CA ASP A 337 -11.38 -7.26 18.63
C ASP A 337 -10.14 -8.16 18.82
N ALA A 338 -10.14 -9.38 18.27
CA ALA A 338 -8.96 -10.25 18.28
C ALA A 338 -8.93 -11.24 17.10
N MET A 339 -7.73 -11.73 16.81
CA MET A 339 -7.46 -12.86 15.93
C MET A 339 -6.87 -14.01 16.73
N GLY A 340 -7.29 -15.24 16.45
CA GLY A 340 -6.75 -16.45 17.07
C GLY A 340 -6.20 -17.37 16.00
N LEU A 341 -5.10 -18.05 16.29
CA LEU A 341 -4.44 -19.00 15.39
C LEU A 341 -4.31 -20.34 16.11
N ARG A 342 -4.66 -21.43 15.43
CA ARG A 342 -4.31 -22.79 15.87
C ARG A 342 -3.30 -23.37 14.89
N THR A 343 -2.29 -24.04 15.41
CA THR A 343 -1.23 -24.65 14.60
C THR A 343 -1.35 -26.17 14.54
N SER A 344 -0.63 -26.79 13.60
CA SER A 344 -0.54 -28.25 13.43
C SER A 344 -0.01 -29.00 14.66
N LYS A 345 0.67 -28.28 15.58
CA LYS A 345 1.14 -28.81 16.86
C LYS A 345 0.17 -28.57 18.02
N GLY A 346 -1.04 -28.11 17.73
CA GLY A 346 -2.05 -27.79 18.73
C GLY A 346 -1.76 -26.51 19.53
N ARG A 347 -0.77 -25.69 19.10
CA ARG A 347 -0.48 -24.43 19.75
C ARG A 347 -1.56 -23.41 19.38
N GLU A 348 -2.04 -22.69 20.40
CA GLU A 348 -3.03 -21.63 20.24
C GLU A 348 -2.39 -20.27 20.52
N VAL A 349 -2.59 -19.32 19.60
CA VAL A 349 -2.00 -17.99 19.67
C VAL A 349 -3.10 -16.96 19.52
N PHE A 350 -3.18 -16.04 20.47
CA PHE A 350 -4.20 -14.98 20.49
C PHE A 350 -3.55 -13.62 20.27
N LEU A 351 -4.15 -12.84 19.38
CA LEU A 351 -3.66 -11.56 18.90
C LEU A 351 -4.77 -10.53 19.09
N GLY A 352 -4.80 -9.88 20.25
CA GLY A 352 -5.86 -8.97 20.63
C GLY A 352 -5.70 -8.47 22.07
N PHE A 353 -6.65 -7.66 22.51
CA PHE A 353 -6.65 -7.13 23.87
C PHE A 353 -6.97 -8.24 24.89
N VAL A 354 -5.96 -8.63 25.69
CA VAL A 354 -6.05 -9.80 26.60
C VAL A 354 -7.24 -9.73 27.55
N GLY A 355 -7.56 -8.54 28.07
CA GLY A 355 -8.68 -8.36 29.00
C GLY A 355 -10.06 -8.63 28.39
N ALA A 356 -10.20 -8.58 27.06
CA ALA A 356 -11.46 -8.88 26.37
C ALA A 356 -11.56 -10.34 25.90
N ILE A 357 -10.43 -11.06 25.76
CA ILE A 357 -10.38 -12.44 25.24
C ILE A 357 -11.40 -13.39 25.89
N PRO A 358 -11.61 -13.39 27.23
CA PRO A 358 -12.61 -14.24 27.89
C PRO A 358 -14.04 -14.02 27.41
N ASP A 359 -14.36 -12.79 27.01
CA ASP A 359 -15.70 -12.35 26.68
C ASP A 359 -15.94 -12.33 25.16
N LEU A 360 -14.96 -12.74 24.34
CA LEU A 360 -15.09 -12.77 22.88
C LEU A 360 -15.88 -14.00 22.42
N ASP A 361 -16.83 -13.77 21.52
CA ASP A 361 -17.40 -14.83 20.68
C ASP A 361 -16.40 -15.18 19.58
N TRP A 362 -15.92 -16.43 19.58
CA TRP A 362 -14.96 -16.94 18.62
C TRP A 362 -15.63 -17.64 17.44
N GLU A 363 -15.36 -17.14 16.24
CA GLU A 363 -15.82 -17.72 14.98
C GLU A 363 -14.63 -18.21 14.17
N LEU A 364 -14.72 -19.44 13.63
CA LEU A 364 -13.73 -19.96 12.70
C LEU A 364 -13.80 -19.15 11.39
N ALA A 365 -12.73 -18.41 11.11
CA ALA A 365 -12.62 -17.56 9.94
C ALA A 365 -12.16 -18.37 8.71
N SER A 366 -11.15 -19.21 8.88
CA SER A 366 -10.53 -19.97 7.79
C SER A 366 -9.71 -21.17 8.27
N THR A 367 -9.53 -22.15 7.38
CA THR A 367 -8.66 -23.32 7.54
C THR A 367 -7.65 -23.36 6.38
N PRO A 368 -6.46 -22.75 6.50
CA PRO A 368 -5.47 -22.71 5.43
C PRO A 368 -5.05 -24.12 4.98
N ALA A 369 -5.53 -24.55 3.81
CA ALA A 369 -5.26 -25.90 3.28
C ALA A 369 -4.21 -25.93 2.15
N MET A 370 -3.84 -24.76 1.61
CA MET A 370 -2.95 -24.62 0.45
C MET A 370 -1.59 -24.06 0.87
N ASP A 371 -0.52 -24.49 0.19
CA ASP A 371 0.74 -23.75 0.22
C ASP A 371 0.57 -22.39 -0.49
N ASN A 372 1.24 -21.34 0.00
CA ASN A 372 1.06 -19.93 -0.40
C ASN A 372 -0.36 -19.37 -0.16
N TYR A 373 -1.00 -19.78 0.94
CA TYR A 373 -2.30 -19.25 1.36
C TYR A 373 -2.25 -17.75 1.66
N ARG A 374 -3.20 -16.96 1.12
CA ARG A 374 -3.26 -15.52 1.41
C ARG A 374 -4.43 -15.14 2.32
N ILE A 375 -4.07 -14.36 3.33
CA ILE A 375 -5.01 -13.59 4.15
C ILE A 375 -4.83 -12.14 3.77
N TYR A 376 -5.90 -11.37 3.79
CA TYR A 376 -5.88 -9.95 3.51
C TYR A 376 -6.43 -9.20 4.72
N TYR A 377 -5.76 -8.11 5.12
CA TYR A 377 -6.21 -7.28 6.23
C TYR A 377 -6.32 -5.80 5.83
N ASP A 378 -7.21 -5.05 6.48
CA ASP A 378 -7.30 -3.60 6.32
C ASP A 378 -6.03 -2.92 6.82
N SER A 379 -5.26 -2.38 5.88
CA SER A 379 -3.94 -1.79 6.12
C SER A 379 -3.95 -0.27 6.23
N MET A 380 -5.13 0.36 6.21
CA MET A 380 -5.28 1.82 6.22
C MET A 380 -6.14 2.32 7.37
N SER A 381 -6.78 1.43 8.13
CA SER A 381 -7.53 1.81 9.32
C SER A 381 -6.62 2.37 10.41
N SER A 382 -6.98 3.54 10.94
CA SER A 382 -6.36 4.13 12.13
C SER A 382 -6.87 3.51 13.43
N MET A 383 -7.89 2.64 13.36
CA MET A 383 -8.58 2.04 14.51
C MET A 383 -8.23 0.56 14.69
N GLY A 384 -7.21 0.06 14.00
CA GLY A 384 -6.87 -1.37 13.96
C GLY A 384 -7.48 -2.09 12.78
N ILE A 385 -7.10 -3.36 12.61
CA ILE A 385 -7.57 -4.22 11.52
C ILE A 385 -9.09 -4.42 11.65
N GLY A 386 -9.86 -3.63 10.87
CA GLY A 386 -11.32 -3.63 10.91
C GLY A 386 -11.98 -4.74 10.07
N GLY A 387 -11.21 -5.45 9.25
CA GLY A 387 -11.71 -6.52 8.39
C GLY A 387 -10.60 -7.44 7.90
N LEU A 388 -10.94 -8.73 7.83
CA LEU A 388 -10.13 -9.78 7.23
C LEU A 388 -10.85 -10.34 6.01
N ALA A 389 -10.08 -10.66 4.99
CA ALA A 389 -10.51 -11.30 3.76
C ALA A 389 -9.63 -12.52 3.48
N PHE A 390 -10.23 -13.58 2.94
CA PHE A 390 -9.58 -14.87 2.75
C PHE A 390 -9.76 -15.35 1.31
N GLU A 391 -8.81 -16.12 0.77
CA GLU A 391 -8.93 -16.65 -0.60
C GLU A 391 -9.87 -17.87 -0.72
N ASP A 392 -10.28 -18.45 0.40
CA ASP A 392 -10.94 -19.77 0.49
C ASP A 392 -12.48 -19.70 0.55
N PRO A 393 -13.22 -20.53 -0.21
CA PRO A 393 -14.65 -20.75 -0.01
C PRO A 393 -14.97 -21.54 1.28
N SER A 394 -15.05 -20.81 2.38
CA SER A 394 -15.61 -21.23 3.68
C SER A 394 -14.86 -22.36 4.41
N PRO A 395 -14.71 -22.29 5.75
CA PRO A 395 -14.28 -23.46 6.50
C PRO A 395 -15.28 -24.60 6.25
N VAL A 396 -14.77 -25.79 5.92
CA VAL A 396 -15.62 -26.99 5.79
C VAL A 396 -16.37 -27.14 7.10
N ALA A 397 -17.70 -27.20 7.08
CA ALA A 397 -18.49 -27.41 8.29
C ALA A 397 -18.07 -28.74 8.95
N GLN A 398 -17.21 -28.64 9.96
CA GLN A 398 -16.84 -29.71 10.87
C GLN A 398 -17.16 -29.23 12.29
N ASP A 399 -17.33 -30.17 13.21
CA ASP A 399 -17.52 -29.92 14.64
C ASP A 399 -16.21 -29.37 15.25
N PHE A 400 -15.79 -28.18 14.84
CA PHE A 400 -14.66 -27.49 15.42
C PHE A 400 -15.06 -27.00 16.81
N GLN A 401 -14.30 -27.39 17.82
CA GLN A 401 -14.42 -26.77 19.13
C GLN A 401 -13.83 -25.36 19.05
N PRO A 402 -14.62 -24.33 19.39
CA PRO A 402 -14.09 -22.98 19.61
C PRO A 402 -12.93 -23.01 20.61
N PHE A 403 -12.08 -22.00 20.54
CA PHE A 403 -11.13 -21.77 21.62
C PHE A 403 -11.85 -21.74 22.96
N ASP A 404 -11.27 -22.37 23.98
CA ASP A 404 -11.71 -22.18 25.37
C ASP A 404 -10.88 -21.04 25.97
N PRO A 405 -11.36 -19.79 25.92
CA PRO A 405 -10.59 -18.64 26.38
C PRO A 405 -10.27 -18.72 27.89
N THR A 406 -10.94 -19.57 28.67
CA THR A 406 -10.68 -19.76 30.09
C THR A 406 -9.41 -20.57 30.38
N THR A 407 -8.93 -21.34 29.40
CA THR A 407 -7.66 -22.10 29.50
C THR A 407 -6.43 -21.22 29.30
N ILE A 408 -6.59 -20.05 28.69
CA ILE A 408 -5.50 -19.18 28.21
C ILE A 408 -5.13 -18.10 29.23
N VAL A 409 -5.99 -17.89 30.23
CA VAL A 409 -5.89 -16.78 31.17
C VAL A 409 -5.37 -17.31 32.50
N PRO A 410 -4.06 -17.20 32.80
CA PRO A 410 -3.63 -17.27 34.20
C PRO A 410 -4.35 -16.17 34.99
N PRO A 411 -4.48 -16.29 36.32
CA PRO A 411 -5.19 -15.31 37.14
C PRO A 411 -4.70 -13.91 36.79
N MET A 412 -5.53 -13.16 36.06
CA MET A 412 -5.14 -11.85 35.57
C MET A 412 -4.83 -10.96 36.77
N PRO A 413 -3.73 -10.20 36.77
CA PRO A 413 -3.59 -9.15 37.77
C PRO A 413 -4.80 -8.23 37.67
N ASP A 414 -5.35 -7.80 38.81
CA ASP A 414 -6.55 -6.95 38.87
C ASP A 414 -6.32 -5.65 38.07
N PHE A 415 -6.81 -5.62 36.83
CA PHE A 415 -6.49 -4.59 35.83
C PHE A 415 -7.08 -3.21 36.14
N ARG A 416 -7.85 -3.08 37.22
CA ARG A 416 -8.36 -1.79 37.68
C ARG A 416 -7.27 -0.78 38.03
N TYR A 417 -5.99 -1.20 38.11
CA TYR A 417 -4.86 -0.37 38.54
C TYR A 417 -3.62 -0.40 37.61
N CYS A 418 -3.64 -1.12 36.49
CA CYS A 418 -2.48 -1.11 35.57
C CYS A 418 -2.60 0.04 34.56
N VAL A 419 -1.71 1.03 34.70
CA VAL A 419 -1.56 2.18 33.78
C VAL A 419 -0.50 1.94 32.69
N GLU A 420 0.27 0.85 32.76
CA GLU A 420 1.33 0.52 31.81
C GLU A 420 0.89 -0.52 30.77
N PRO A 421 1.33 -0.40 29.50
CA PRO A 421 1.10 -1.42 28.48
C PRO A 421 1.93 -2.68 28.79
N PHE A 422 1.29 -3.85 28.79
CA PHE A 422 1.94 -5.14 29.01
C PHE A 422 1.59 -6.12 27.89
N PHE A 423 2.50 -7.06 27.64
CA PHE A 423 2.29 -8.19 26.74
C PHE A 423 2.24 -9.48 27.54
N PHE A 424 1.31 -10.36 27.18
CA PHE A 424 1.19 -11.66 27.81
C PHE A 424 1.63 -12.76 26.83
N SER A 425 2.35 -13.76 27.36
CA SER A 425 2.66 -15.00 26.65
C SER A 425 2.53 -16.16 27.61
N SER A 426 1.85 -17.23 27.17
CA SER A 426 1.81 -18.52 27.86
C SER A 426 3.05 -19.38 27.61
N ALA A 427 4.06 -18.84 26.93
CA ALA A 427 5.30 -19.56 26.65
C ALA A 427 5.96 -20.01 27.96
N ASN A 428 6.28 -21.30 28.04
CA ASN A 428 7.00 -21.83 29.18
C ASN A 428 8.45 -21.31 29.18
N LEU A 429 8.77 -20.45 30.14
CA LEU A 429 10.10 -19.88 30.30
C LEU A 429 11.07 -20.78 31.08
N HIS A 430 10.69 -22.04 31.34
CA HIS A 430 11.57 -23.01 31.97
C HIS A 430 12.85 -23.21 31.14
N ASN A 431 14.01 -23.07 31.78
CA ASN A 431 15.34 -23.02 31.15
C ASN A 431 15.62 -21.80 30.25
N LEU A 432 14.81 -20.74 30.31
CA LEU A 432 15.15 -19.47 29.66
C LEU A 432 16.39 -18.87 30.30
N SER A 433 17.52 -18.88 29.58
CA SER A 433 18.78 -18.36 30.09
C SER A 433 19.00 -16.86 29.83
N LYS A 434 18.30 -16.29 28.83
CA LYS A 434 18.45 -14.89 28.44
C LYS A 434 17.23 -14.37 27.70
N ILE A 435 16.78 -13.16 28.06
CA ILE A 435 15.89 -12.33 27.25
C ILE A 435 16.77 -11.24 26.62
N THR A 436 16.65 -11.04 25.31
CA THR A 436 17.28 -9.92 24.62
C THR A 436 16.18 -9.02 24.11
N VAL A 437 16.09 -7.81 24.63
CA VAL A 437 15.22 -6.77 24.09
C VAL A 437 15.88 -6.26 22.81
N CYS A 438 15.19 -6.40 21.68
CA CYS A 438 15.69 -6.02 20.36
C CYS A 438 15.51 -4.54 20.08
#